data_AF-A0A957PEW2-F1
#
_entry.id   AF-A0A957PEW2-F1
#
_cell.length_a   1.000
_cell.length_b   1.000
_cell.length_c   1.000
_cell.angle_alpha   90.00
_cell.angle_beta   90.00
_cell.angle_gamma   90.00
#
_symmetry.space_group_name_H-M   'P 1'
#
loop_
_entity.id
_entity.type
_entity.pdbx_description
1 polymer ?
#
loop_
_entity_poly.entity_id
_entity_poly.type
_entity_poly.pdbx_seq_one_letter_code
_entity_poly.pdbx_strand_id
1 'polypeptide(L)'
;MESPTDSPQSEESFMLEPNQRSHGVALPEQRDHAVNLLRQARLRIEELESQIHSPIALVGIGCRFPGQANSPAAFWRNLIEGQDAISQLPVDRTFVSRAATSVDSPGAHSVQWGGFLTAVDQFDAGFFAISGREAPYMDPQQRLLLETAWEAIEAAGVDPTSLSGSKTGVFVGISNNDYRWLQQTLGTPVNAYAGVGNALSMAANRLSYLLDLRGPSLAIDTACSSSLVAVHQACQSLRRGECDGALVGGVNLIFNPEITSAFMQAGMLAADGRCKSFDARADGYVRSEGAGMVYLMRLADAQCQGHPIIAVIRGSAVNQDGRSNGLTAPNGAAQQRVIRAALQDAGVEPTEIGYVEAHGTGTSLGDPIEVHALKSVLLEDRTADQPCWLGTVKSNIGHLEAAAGIAGFIKTALCLHHGQIPRQLHLQNINPHIKLSETPLRIPTSVQAWPLPDGPSYAGVSSFGFGGVNA
;
A
#
# COMPACT_ATOMS: atom_id res chain seq x y z
N MET A 1 -26.52 64.83 37.09
CA MET A 1 -27.50 65.67 37.82
C MET A 1 -28.51 66.09 36.78
N GLU A 2 -29.75 65.66 36.74
CA GLU A 2 -30.64 64.99 37.69
C GLU A 2 -31.67 64.21 36.85
N SER A 3 -32.00 62.99 37.29
CA SER A 3 -33.34 62.42 37.10
C SER A 3 -34.33 63.20 37.98
N PRO A 4 -35.64 63.27 37.70
CA PRO A 4 -36.53 62.22 38.24
C PRO A 4 -37.86 62.03 37.42
N THR A 5 -38.47 60.82 37.42
CA THR A 5 -39.78 60.44 38.07
C THR A 5 -40.97 61.33 37.67
N ASP A 6 -42.23 60.93 37.50
CA ASP A 6 -43.01 59.69 37.55
C ASP A 6 -44.35 60.06 36.84
N SER A 7 -45.13 59.03 36.51
CA SER A 7 -46.50 58.96 35.94
C SER A 7 -47.63 59.78 36.66
N PRO A 8 -48.96 59.72 36.32
CA PRO A 8 -49.72 58.96 35.29
C PRO A 8 -50.89 59.74 34.58
N GLN A 9 -51.58 59.08 33.62
CA GLN A 9 -53.06 58.98 33.44
C GLN A 9 -53.61 59.09 31.98
N SER A 10 -54.42 58.07 31.65
CA SER A 10 -55.63 57.99 30.78
C SER A 10 -55.53 58.43 29.30
N GLU A 11 -55.53 57.48 28.37
CA GLU A 11 -56.69 56.94 27.61
C GLU A 11 -56.88 57.68 26.26
N GLU A 12 -56.58 57.01 25.14
CA GLU A 12 -57.57 56.70 24.09
C GLU A 12 -56.93 56.03 22.85
N SER A 13 -57.48 54.84 22.55
CA SER A 13 -57.81 54.34 21.21
C SER A 13 -56.75 54.29 20.11
N PHE A 14 -56.14 53.10 19.92
CA PHE A 14 -55.80 52.63 18.58
C PHE A 14 -56.23 51.18 18.43
N MET A 15 -57.19 50.94 17.54
CA MET A 15 -57.70 49.60 17.21
C MET A 15 -56.56 48.73 16.66
N LEU A 16 -56.32 47.58 17.30
CA LEU A 16 -55.56 46.48 16.73
C LEU A 16 -56.56 45.42 16.24
N GLU A 17 -56.61 45.22 14.92
CA GLU A 17 -57.31 44.09 14.33
C GLU A 17 -56.70 42.76 14.84
N PRO A 18 -57.51 41.73 15.12
CA PRO A 18 -57.01 40.45 15.57
C PRO A 18 -56.34 39.72 14.40
N ASN A 19 -55.02 39.56 14.51
CA ASN A 19 -54.20 38.70 13.67
C ASN A 19 -54.67 37.24 13.83
N GLN A 20 -55.57 36.78 12.97
CA GLN A 20 -55.90 35.36 12.83
C GLN A 20 -54.70 34.64 12.22
N ARG A 21 -53.78 34.17 13.08
CA ARG A 21 -52.80 33.15 12.70
C ARG A 21 -53.54 31.85 12.44
N SER A 22 -53.88 31.60 11.18
CA SER A 22 -54.25 30.27 10.72
C SER A 22 -53.04 29.35 10.93
N HIS A 23 -53.11 28.46 11.91
CA HIS A 23 -52.24 27.28 11.96
C HIS A 23 -52.62 26.37 10.79
N GLY A 24 -52.04 26.64 9.62
CA GLY A 24 -52.19 25.83 8.42
C GLY A 24 -51.54 24.46 8.65
N VAL A 25 -52.36 23.47 9.00
CA VAL A 25 -51.99 22.07 8.85
C VAL A 25 -51.82 21.83 7.36
N ALA A 26 -50.61 21.46 6.92
CA ALA A 26 -50.32 21.17 5.51
C ALA A 26 -51.35 20.18 4.96
N LEU A 27 -51.93 20.47 3.80
CA LEU A 27 -52.93 19.62 3.17
C LEU A 27 -52.33 18.21 2.95
N PRO A 28 -53.10 17.12 3.10
CA PRO A 28 -52.59 15.74 3.02
C PRO A 28 -51.68 15.47 1.81
N GLU A 29 -52.01 16.04 0.65
CA GLU A 29 -51.20 15.93 -0.57
C GLU A 29 -49.81 16.60 -0.47
N GLN A 30 -49.71 17.74 0.23
CA GLN A 30 -48.44 18.43 0.47
C GLN A 30 -47.55 17.62 1.43
N ARG A 31 -48.17 16.92 2.40
CA ARG A 31 -47.48 16.03 3.33
C ARG A 31 -46.96 14.79 2.62
N ASP A 32 -47.75 14.16 1.76
CA ASP A 32 -47.35 12.98 0.99
C ASP A 32 -46.26 13.31 -0.04
N HIS A 33 -46.33 14.48 -0.68
CA HIS A 33 -45.26 14.98 -1.55
C HIS A 33 -43.95 15.20 -0.78
N ALA A 34 -44.01 15.84 0.40
CA ALA A 34 -42.84 16.05 1.24
C ALA A 34 -42.22 14.73 1.73
N VAL A 35 -43.04 13.73 2.11
CA VAL A 35 -42.56 12.40 2.50
C VAL A 35 -41.87 11.68 1.33
N ASN A 36 -42.42 11.79 0.11
CA ASN A 36 -41.80 11.21 -1.08
C ASN A 36 -40.47 11.90 -1.43
N LEU A 37 -40.39 13.23 -1.35
CA LEU A 37 -39.14 13.96 -1.54
C LEU A 37 -38.08 13.59 -0.50
N LEU A 38 -38.45 13.46 0.77
CA LEU A 38 -37.53 13.02 1.83
C LEU A 38 -37.04 11.59 1.59
N ARG A 39 -37.91 10.68 1.12
CA ARG A 39 -37.52 9.32 0.74
C ARG A 39 -36.54 9.33 -0.44
N GLN A 40 -36.81 10.11 -1.49
CA GLN A 40 -35.93 10.23 -2.65
C GLN A 40 -34.57 10.84 -2.27
N ALA A 41 -34.57 11.89 -1.44
CA ALA A 41 -33.35 12.51 -0.95
C ALA A 41 -32.53 11.53 -0.11
N ARG A 42 -33.18 10.76 0.78
CA ARG A 42 -32.50 9.73 1.58
C ARG A 42 -31.89 8.62 0.72
N LEU A 43 -32.65 8.09 -0.24
CA LEU A 43 -32.12 7.09 -1.18
C LEU A 43 -30.94 7.64 -1.99
N ARG A 44 -31.01 8.91 -2.40
CA ARG A 44 -29.91 9.56 -3.11
C ARG A 44 -28.68 9.75 -2.22
N ILE A 45 -28.85 10.08 -0.94
CA ILE A 45 -27.75 10.17 0.03
C ILE A 45 -27.12 8.79 0.22
N GLU A 46 -27.92 7.75 0.48
CA GLU A 46 -27.43 6.37 0.66
C GLU A 46 -26.67 5.86 -0.59
N GLU A 47 -27.16 6.19 -1.79
CA GLU A 47 -26.47 5.87 -3.04
C GLU A 47 -25.13 6.61 -3.18
N LEU A 48 -25.09 7.91 -2.88
CA LEU A 48 -23.86 8.71 -2.95
C LEU A 48 -22.83 8.26 -1.89
N GLU A 49 -23.27 7.94 -0.68
CA GLU A 49 -22.42 7.38 0.38
C GLU A 49 -21.86 6.02 -0.03
N SER A 50 -22.69 5.16 -0.63
CA SER A 50 -22.25 3.87 -1.18
C SER A 50 -21.24 4.02 -2.32
N GLN A 51 -21.31 5.09 -3.12
CA GLN A 51 -20.34 5.36 -4.18
C GLN A 51 -19.00 5.85 -3.61
N ILE A 52 -19.04 6.76 -2.63
CA ILE A 52 -17.84 7.31 -1.98
C ILE A 52 -17.06 6.21 -1.26
N HIS A 53 -17.76 5.28 -0.59
CA HIS A 53 -17.15 4.16 0.12
C HIS A 53 -17.24 2.84 -0.65
N SER A 54 -17.37 2.89 -1.98
CA SER A 54 -17.47 1.68 -2.81
C SER A 54 -16.26 0.77 -2.52
N PRO A 55 -16.49 -0.50 -2.13
CA PRO A 55 -15.42 -1.46 -1.97
C PRO A 55 -14.73 -1.74 -3.31
N ILE A 56 -13.43 -1.98 -3.26
CA ILE A 56 -12.60 -2.23 -4.44
C ILE A 56 -12.15 -3.69 -4.44
N ALA A 57 -12.51 -4.43 -5.49
CA ALA A 57 -12.12 -5.81 -5.67
C ALA A 57 -10.70 -5.92 -6.22
N LEU A 58 -9.93 -6.82 -5.64
CA LEU A 58 -8.69 -7.34 -6.21
C LEU A 58 -9.04 -8.52 -7.11
N VAL A 59 -8.87 -8.35 -8.43
CA VAL A 59 -9.29 -9.34 -9.43
C VAL A 59 -8.13 -10.10 -10.06
N GLY A 60 -6.89 -9.58 -10.01
CA GLY A 60 -5.73 -10.26 -10.58
C GLY A 60 -4.41 -9.81 -9.96
N ILE A 61 -3.40 -10.69 -9.99
CA ILE A 61 -2.08 -10.46 -9.38
C ILE A 61 -0.99 -11.01 -10.30
N GLY A 62 0.03 -10.21 -10.57
CA GLY A 62 1.31 -10.62 -11.15
C GLY A 62 2.45 -10.20 -10.23
N CYS A 63 3.47 -11.06 -10.06
CA CYS A 63 4.58 -10.73 -9.17
C CYS A 63 5.90 -11.42 -9.54
N ARG A 64 6.99 -10.77 -9.13
CA ARG A 64 8.36 -11.27 -9.14
C ARG A 64 9.01 -10.89 -7.81
N PHE A 65 9.19 -11.87 -6.93
CA PHE A 65 9.84 -11.69 -5.64
C PHE A 65 11.03 -12.66 -5.46
N PRO A 66 11.96 -12.38 -4.53
CA PRO A 66 13.09 -13.24 -4.24
C PRO A 66 12.67 -14.68 -3.89
N GLY A 67 13.59 -15.63 -4.07
CA GLY A 67 13.30 -17.05 -3.84
C GLY A 67 12.49 -17.70 -4.97
N GLN A 68 12.61 -17.16 -6.20
CA GLN A 68 11.88 -17.62 -7.39
C GLN A 68 10.35 -17.56 -7.25
N ALA A 69 9.86 -16.57 -6.49
CA ALA A 69 8.45 -16.28 -6.38
C ALA A 69 7.98 -15.48 -7.61
N ASN A 70 7.90 -16.17 -8.75
CA ASN A 70 7.52 -15.62 -10.05
C ASN A 70 6.00 -15.69 -10.36
N SER A 71 5.19 -16.03 -9.37
CA SER A 71 3.73 -16.04 -9.44
C SER A 71 3.14 -15.98 -8.04
N PRO A 72 1.85 -15.60 -7.88
CA PRO A 72 1.19 -15.59 -6.57
C PRO A 72 1.20 -16.97 -5.89
N ALA A 73 1.07 -18.05 -6.67
CA ALA A 73 1.12 -19.42 -6.17
C ALA A 73 2.53 -19.83 -5.68
N ALA A 74 3.58 -19.47 -6.44
CA ALA A 74 4.96 -19.72 -6.01
C ALA A 74 5.29 -18.90 -4.75
N PHE A 75 4.85 -17.64 -4.71
CA PHE A 75 5.02 -16.78 -3.55
C PHE A 75 4.32 -17.34 -2.31
N TRP A 76 3.07 -17.77 -2.45
CA TRP A 76 2.32 -18.39 -1.36
C TRP A 76 2.99 -19.65 -0.80
N ARG A 77 3.46 -20.54 -1.68
CA ARG A 77 4.20 -21.75 -1.28
C ARG A 77 5.43 -21.38 -0.44
N ASN A 78 6.24 -20.43 -0.92
CA ASN A 78 7.44 -19.97 -0.20
C ASN A 78 7.08 -19.42 1.19
N LEU A 79 5.99 -18.68 1.32
CA LEU A 79 5.52 -18.14 2.61
C LEU A 79 5.10 -19.25 3.58
N ILE A 80 4.31 -20.23 3.13
CA ILE A 80 3.81 -21.32 3.96
C ILE A 80 4.92 -22.29 4.39
N GLU A 81 5.88 -22.57 3.50
CA GLU A 81 7.09 -23.33 3.83
C GLU A 81 8.03 -22.54 4.76
N GLY A 82 7.75 -21.24 4.96
CA GLY A 82 8.56 -20.35 5.77
C GLY A 82 9.96 -20.20 5.20
N GLN A 83 10.05 -20.11 3.88
CA GLN A 83 11.29 -19.92 3.15
C GLN A 83 11.84 -18.53 3.43
N ASP A 84 13.15 -18.53 3.58
CA ASP A 84 13.99 -17.38 3.69
C ASP A 84 14.70 -17.14 2.34
N ALA A 85 14.39 -16.03 1.68
CA ALA A 85 14.80 -15.73 0.32
C ALA A 85 15.98 -14.75 0.22
N ILE A 86 16.62 -14.40 1.34
CA ILE A 86 17.81 -13.55 1.32
C ILE A 86 19.03 -14.38 0.96
N SER A 87 19.81 -13.89 0.01
CA SER A 87 21.04 -14.51 -0.47
C SER A 87 22.20 -13.52 -0.46
N GLN A 88 23.39 -14.04 -0.76
CA GLN A 88 24.49 -13.17 -1.12
C GLN A 88 24.25 -12.50 -2.48
N LEU A 89 24.95 -11.40 -2.73
CA LEU A 89 24.93 -10.72 -4.03
C LEU A 89 25.26 -11.72 -5.17
N PRO A 90 24.44 -11.80 -6.23
CA PRO A 90 24.69 -12.70 -7.36
C PRO A 90 26.05 -12.46 -8.04
N VAL A 91 26.67 -13.54 -8.52
CA VAL A 91 28.04 -13.52 -9.09
C VAL A 91 28.13 -12.65 -10.34
N ASP A 92 27.09 -12.69 -11.18
CA ASP A 92 26.91 -11.86 -12.37
C ASP A 92 26.74 -10.36 -12.04
N ARG A 93 26.42 -10.01 -10.78
CA ARG A 93 26.31 -8.64 -10.30
C ARG A 93 27.47 -8.19 -9.41
N THR A 94 28.58 -8.93 -9.38
CA THR A 94 29.79 -8.56 -8.61
C THR A 94 30.43 -7.24 -9.02
N PHE A 95 30.08 -6.66 -10.19
CA PHE A 95 30.48 -5.30 -10.56
C PHE A 95 29.93 -4.24 -9.57
N VAL A 96 28.76 -4.48 -8.97
CA VAL A 96 28.15 -3.62 -7.94
C VAL A 96 29.05 -3.57 -6.71
N SER A 97 29.58 -4.72 -6.28
CA SER A 97 30.53 -4.79 -5.16
C SER A 97 31.86 -4.09 -5.47
N ARG A 98 32.41 -4.28 -6.68
CA ARG A 98 33.67 -3.62 -7.10
C ARG A 98 33.56 -2.09 -7.15
N ALA A 99 32.44 -1.57 -7.64
CA ALA A 99 32.19 -0.13 -7.66
C ALA A 99 32.04 0.46 -6.24
N ALA A 100 31.55 -0.34 -5.27
CA ALA A 100 31.50 0.06 -3.86
C ALA A 100 32.90 0.22 -3.24
N THR A 101 33.85 -0.66 -3.61
CA THR A 101 35.21 -0.66 -3.04
C THR A 101 36.11 0.45 -3.55
N SER A 102 35.79 1.08 -4.68
CA SER A 102 36.54 2.22 -5.22
C SER A 102 36.18 3.57 -4.58
N VAL A 103 35.14 3.61 -3.74
CA VAL A 103 34.80 4.80 -2.95
C VAL A 103 35.61 4.72 -1.65
N ASP A 104 36.65 5.55 -1.52
CA ASP A 104 37.53 5.66 -0.34
C ASP A 104 36.73 6.10 0.92
N SER A 105 35.91 5.20 1.46
CA SER A 105 35.09 5.43 2.64
C SER A 105 35.44 4.39 3.71
N PRO A 106 35.99 4.81 4.86
CA PRO A 106 36.16 3.95 6.02
C PRO A 106 34.79 3.42 6.46
N GLY A 107 34.53 2.13 6.24
CA GLY A 107 33.23 1.49 6.51
C GLY A 107 32.51 0.90 5.29
N ALA A 108 33.14 0.89 4.11
CA ALA A 108 32.63 0.23 2.90
C ALA A 108 32.59 -1.31 3.04
N HIS A 109 31.69 -1.80 3.89
CA HIS A 109 31.25 -3.18 3.84
C HIS A 109 30.32 -3.29 2.62
N SER A 110 30.77 -4.03 1.61
CA SER A 110 30.04 -4.29 0.37
C SER A 110 28.60 -4.76 0.65
N VAL A 111 27.67 -4.54 -0.29
CA VAL A 111 26.34 -5.19 -0.30
C VAL A 111 26.54 -6.71 -0.27
N GLN A 112 26.59 -7.31 0.92
CA GLN A 112 26.85 -8.75 1.05
C GLN A 112 25.55 -9.53 0.94
N TRP A 113 24.45 -9.01 1.49
CA TRP A 113 23.18 -9.69 1.60
C TRP A 113 22.05 -8.87 0.98
N GLY A 114 21.09 -9.56 0.37
CA GLY A 114 19.90 -8.96 -0.20
C GLY A 114 18.90 -10.02 -0.67
N GLY A 115 17.64 -9.63 -0.84
CA GLY A 115 16.71 -10.43 -1.62
C GLY A 115 16.85 -10.06 -3.09
N PHE A 116 17.43 -10.92 -3.90
CA PHE A 116 17.72 -10.62 -5.31
C PHE A 116 16.81 -11.40 -6.24
N LEU A 117 16.42 -10.76 -7.35
CA LEU A 117 15.80 -11.46 -8.47
C LEU A 117 16.89 -12.04 -9.36
N THR A 118 16.62 -13.23 -9.92
CA THR A 118 17.46 -13.79 -10.98
C THR A 118 16.99 -13.30 -12.35
N ALA A 119 17.92 -13.23 -13.32
CA ALA A 119 17.59 -12.97 -14.72
C ALA A 119 16.88 -11.62 -15.00
N VAL A 120 17.18 -10.56 -14.24
CA VAL A 120 16.62 -9.21 -14.48
C VAL A 120 17.07 -8.58 -15.80
N ASP A 121 18.07 -9.16 -16.46
CA ASP A 121 18.53 -8.79 -17.78
C ASP A 121 17.65 -9.38 -18.90
N GLN A 122 16.89 -10.44 -18.63
CA GLN A 122 16.01 -11.11 -19.58
C GLN A 122 14.67 -10.39 -19.72
N PHE A 123 14.15 -10.32 -20.95
CA PHE A 123 12.87 -9.69 -21.27
C PHE A 123 12.44 -10.07 -22.69
N ASP A 124 11.17 -10.43 -22.89
CA ASP A 124 10.61 -10.68 -24.22
C ASP A 124 10.25 -9.36 -24.92
N ALA A 125 11.26 -8.71 -25.49
CA ALA A 125 11.08 -7.44 -26.18
C ALA A 125 10.16 -7.57 -27.41
N GLY A 126 10.19 -8.72 -28.10
CA GLY A 126 9.38 -8.95 -29.30
C GLY A 126 7.89 -8.99 -28.98
N PHE A 127 7.53 -9.65 -27.89
CA PHE A 127 6.16 -9.71 -27.38
C PHE A 127 5.57 -8.32 -27.11
N PHE A 128 6.34 -7.44 -26.47
CA PHE A 128 5.92 -6.07 -26.15
C PHE A 128 6.18 -5.06 -27.28
N ALA A 129 6.47 -5.52 -28.50
CA ALA A 129 6.78 -4.67 -29.66
C ALA A 129 7.91 -3.65 -29.42
N ILE A 130 8.86 -4.00 -28.54
CA ILE A 130 10.03 -3.19 -28.21
C ILE A 130 11.21 -3.67 -29.07
N SER A 131 11.88 -2.72 -29.72
CA SER A 131 13.02 -3.07 -30.58
C SER A 131 14.22 -3.55 -29.76
N GLY A 132 15.03 -4.45 -30.34
CA GLY A 132 16.31 -4.86 -29.74
C GLY A 132 17.32 -3.73 -29.55
N ARG A 133 17.09 -2.55 -30.13
CA ARG A 133 17.89 -1.33 -29.89
C ARG A 133 17.42 -0.56 -28.66
N GLU A 134 16.15 -0.64 -28.31
CA GLU A 134 15.55 0.06 -27.18
C GLU A 134 15.68 -0.76 -25.89
N ALA A 135 15.42 -2.07 -25.94
CA ALA A 135 15.37 -2.93 -24.76
C ALA A 135 16.61 -2.84 -23.85
N PRO A 136 17.86 -2.79 -24.38
CA PRO A 136 19.06 -2.63 -23.54
C PRO A 136 19.15 -1.29 -22.80
N TYR A 137 18.42 -0.26 -23.26
CA TYR A 137 18.39 1.07 -22.64
C TYR A 137 17.26 1.22 -21.63
N MET A 138 16.29 0.31 -21.63
CA MET A 138 15.17 0.31 -20.68
C MET A 138 15.63 -0.20 -19.33
N ASP A 139 15.32 0.55 -18.27
CA ASP A 139 15.43 0.09 -16.89
C ASP A 139 14.67 -1.25 -16.74
N PRO A 140 15.34 -2.33 -16.25
CA PRO A 140 14.68 -3.59 -15.96
C PRO A 140 13.44 -3.46 -15.07
N GLN A 141 13.32 -2.39 -14.26
CA GLN A 141 12.10 -2.09 -13.52
C GLN A 141 10.88 -1.93 -14.45
N GLN A 142 11.04 -1.21 -15.58
CA GLN A 142 9.96 -1.06 -16.57
C GLN A 142 9.61 -2.39 -17.23
N ARG A 143 10.62 -3.24 -17.49
CA ARG A 143 10.44 -4.56 -18.12
C ARG A 143 9.66 -5.51 -17.21
N LEU A 144 10.02 -5.57 -15.93
CA LEU A 144 9.30 -6.38 -14.94
C LEU A 144 7.85 -5.90 -14.75
N LEU A 145 7.62 -4.59 -14.76
CA LEU A 145 6.27 -4.03 -14.69
C LEU A 145 5.41 -4.45 -15.89
N LEU A 146 5.98 -4.51 -17.10
CA LEU A 146 5.27 -4.98 -18.29
C LEU A 146 4.84 -6.43 -18.17
N GLU A 147 5.75 -7.31 -17.77
CA GLU A 147 5.43 -8.73 -17.56
C GLU A 147 4.39 -8.92 -16.45
N THR A 148 4.62 -8.31 -15.28
CA THR A 148 3.72 -8.50 -14.13
C THR A 148 2.35 -7.86 -14.33
N ALA A 149 2.24 -6.77 -15.09
CA ALA A 149 0.95 -6.21 -15.46
C ALA A 149 0.19 -7.08 -16.45
N TRP A 150 0.87 -7.62 -17.45
CA TRP A 150 0.26 -8.56 -18.39
C TRP A 150 -0.32 -9.77 -17.63
N GLU A 151 0.48 -10.37 -16.76
CA GLU A 151 0.07 -11.52 -15.93
C GLU A 151 -1.08 -11.18 -14.98
N ALA A 152 -1.08 -9.97 -14.39
CA ALA A 152 -2.17 -9.54 -13.51
C ALA A 152 -3.51 -9.43 -14.27
N ILE A 153 -3.49 -8.97 -15.52
CA ILE A 153 -4.68 -8.88 -16.37
C ILE A 153 -5.16 -10.28 -16.77
N GLU A 154 -4.26 -11.14 -17.23
CA GLU A 154 -4.59 -12.53 -17.57
C GLU A 154 -5.15 -13.30 -16.36
N ALA A 155 -4.58 -13.10 -15.17
CA ALA A 155 -5.05 -13.70 -13.92
C ALA A 155 -6.47 -13.24 -13.53
N ALA A 156 -6.91 -12.06 -13.98
CA ALA A 156 -8.28 -11.58 -13.82
C ALA A 156 -9.27 -12.17 -14.83
N GLY A 157 -8.81 -13.05 -15.73
CA GLY A 157 -9.62 -13.60 -16.82
C GLY A 157 -9.95 -12.58 -17.91
N VAL A 158 -9.14 -11.53 -18.03
CA VAL A 158 -9.31 -10.47 -19.03
C VAL A 158 -8.32 -10.68 -20.17
N ASP A 159 -8.78 -10.57 -21.42
CA ASP A 159 -7.89 -10.44 -22.57
C ASP A 159 -7.20 -9.07 -22.51
N PRO A 160 -5.87 -8.98 -22.36
CA PRO A 160 -5.18 -7.70 -22.25
C PRO A 160 -5.41 -6.77 -23.45
N THR A 161 -5.65 -7.32 -24.64
CA THR A 161 -5.93 -6.53 -25.85
C THR A 161 -7.31 -5.88 -25.84
N SER A 162 -8.26 -6.45 -25.08
CA SER A 162 -9.61 -5.89 -24.93
C SER A 162 -9.64 -4.61 -24.09
N LEU A 163 -8.56 -4.31 -23.35
CA LEU A 163 -8.41 -3.07 -22.59
C LEU A 163 -8.00 -1.87 -23.46
N SER A 164 -7.68 -2.07 -24.74
CA SER A 164 -7.33 -0.97 -25.64
C SER A 164 -8.45 0.08 -25.71
N GLY A 165 -8.08 1.33 -25.43
CA GLY A 165 -8.97 2.47 -25.39
C GLY A 165 -9.83 2.59 -24.14
N SER A 166 -9.73 1.65 -23.20
CA SER A 166 -10.46 1.66 -21.95
C SER A 166 -9.99 2.77 -21.01
N LYS A 167 -10.87 3.16 -20.08
CA LYS A 167 -10.55 4.09 -18.99
C LYS A 167 -9.85 3.36 -17.83
N THR A 168 -8.83 2.57 -18.14
CA THR A 168 -8.01 1.88 -17.12
C THR A 168 -6.89 2.80 -16.65
N GLY A 169 -6.74 2.96 -15.34
CA GLY A 169 -5.66 3.74 -14.73
C GLY A 169 -4.42 2.89 -14.42
N VAL A 170 -3.27 3.53 -14.26
CA VAL A 170 -1.98 2.92 -13.92
C VAL A 170 -1.31 3.71 -12.79
N PHE A 171 -1.02 3.05 -11.67
CA PHE A 171 -0.46 3.67 -10.47
C PHE A 171 0.73 2.85 -9.97
N VAL A 172 1.95 3.37 -10.11
CA VAL A 172 3.17 2.61 -9.84
C VAL A 172 4.02 3.30 -8.77
N GLY A 173 4.28 2.61 -7.66
CA GLY A 173 5.28 3.00 -6.69
C GLY A 173 6.71 2.71 -7.19
N ILE A 174 7.54 3.74 -7.31
CA ILE A 174 8.94 3.62 -7.76
C ILE A 174 9.77 4.79 -7.21
N SER A 175 10.95 4.51 -6.65
CA SER A 175 11.75 5.52 -5.92
C SER A 175 13.21 5.62 -6.35
N ASN A 176 13.70 4.74 -7.23
CA ASN A 176 15.11 4.72 -7.60
C ASN A 176 15.33 4.50 -9.11
N ASN A 177 16.50 4.93 -9.56
CA ASN A 177 16.95 4.87 -10.96
C ASN A 177 18.39 4.32 -11.05
N ASP A 178 18.61 3.18 -10.41
CA ASP A 178 19.93 2.56 -10.29
C ASP A 178 20.48 2.12 -11.65
N TYR A 179 19.60 1.78 -12.61
CA TYR A 179 20.02 1.38 -13.95
C TYR A 179 20.65 2.53 -14.74
N ARG A 180 20.16 3.77 -14.54
CA ARG A 180 20.79 4.95 -15.14
C ARG A 180 22.21 5.15 -14.62
N TRP A 181 22.41 5.02 -13.31
CA TRP A 181 23.74 5.06 -12.69
C TRP A 181 24.63 3.98 -13.30
N LEU A 182 24.13 2.75 -13.43
CA LEU A 182 24.89 1.65 -14.03
C LEU A 182 25.29 1.93 -15.49
N GLN A 183 24.37 2.42 -16.31
CA GLN A 183 24.65 2.80 -17.71
C GLN A 183 25.78 3.85 -17.79
N GLN A 184 25.76 4.85 -16.89
CA GLN A 184 26.78 5.89 -16.82
C GLN A 184 28.13 5.33 -16.38
N THR A 185 28.15 4.51 -15.34
CA THR A 185 29.36 3.87 -14.81
C THR A 185 30.02 2.96 -15.85
N LEU A 186 29.23 2.26 -16.68
CA LEU A 186 29.73 1.42 -17.77
C LEU A 186 30.05 2.19 -19.07
N GLY A 187 29.86 3.50 -19.11
CA GLY A 187 30.12 4.31 -20.31
C GLY A 187 29.19 4.00 -21.48
N THR A 188 27.95 3.57 -21.20
CA THR A 188 26.96 3.25 -22.23
C THR A 188 26.65 4.50 -23.07
N PRO A 189 26.77 4.45 -24.42
CA PRO A 189 26.53 5.60 -25.27
C PRO A 189 25.12 6.17 -25.10
N VAL A 190 24.98 7.48 -24.91
CA VAL A 190 23.65 8.11 -24.84
C VAL A 190 23.02 8.10 -26.23
N ASN A 191 21.76 7.65 -26.31
CA ASN A 191 20.95 7.69 -27.53
C ASN A 191 19.51 8.17 -27.21
N ALA A 192 18.64 8.16 -28.22
CA ALA A 192 17.24 8.58 -28.09
C ALA A 192 16.43 7.77 -27.06
N TYR A 193 16.80 6.52 -26.78
CA TYR A 193 16.12 5.63 -25.83
C TYR A 193 16.56 5.84 -24.39
N ALA A 194 17.74 6.42 -24.14
CA ALA A 194 18.29 6.56 -22.79
C ALA A 194 17.40 7.39 -21.85
N GLY A 195 16.71 8.41 -22.37
CA GLY A 195 15.79 9.25 -21.60
C GLY A 195 14.53 8.50 -21.17
N VAL A 196 13.78 7.97 -22.14
CA VAL A 196 12.53 7.22 -21.89
C VAL A 196 12.77 5.87 -21.22
N GLY A 197 13.94 5.28 -21.41
CA GLY A 197 14.32 4.01 -20.80
C GLY A 197 14.52 4.11 -19.29
N ASN A 198 14.82 5.28 -18.73
CA ASN A 198 15.16 5.42 -17.30
C ASN A 198 14.31 6.46 -16.54
N ALA A 199 13.41 7.20 -17.20
CA ALA A 199 12.55 8.14 -16.51
C ALA A 199 11.53 7.39 -15.63
N LEU A 200 11.40 7.76 -14.35
CA LEU A 200 10.49 7.09 -13.41
C LEU A 200 9.02 7.16 -13.87
N SER A 201 8.61 8.27 -14.51
CA SER A 201 7.27 8.40 -15.09
C SER A 201 6.96 7.36 -16.17
N MET A 202 7.99 6.82 -16.85
CA MET A 202 7.81 5.79 -17.87
C MET A 202 7.49 4.42 -17.26
N ALA A 203 7.69 4.21 -15.96
CA ALA A 203 7.26 3.00 -15.27
C ALA A 203 5.73 2.81 -15.36
N ALA A 204 4.95 3.89 -15.24
CA ALA A 204 3.50 3.87 -15.45
C ALA A 204 3.14 4.13 -16.92
N ASN A 205 3.72 5.16 -17.53
CA ASN A 205 3.27 5.62 -18.85
C ASN A 205 3.51 4.60 -19.97
N ARG A 206 4.53 3.74 -19.85
CA ARG A 206 4.80 2.70 -20.85
C ARG A 206 3.73 1.61 -20.83
N LEU A 207 3.18 1.27 -19.67
CA LEU A 207 2.02 0.36 -19.55
C LEU A 207 0.81 0.96 -20.25
N SER A 208 0.49 2.22 -19.93
CA SER A 208 -0.62 2.96 -20.54
C SER A 208 -0.46 3.04 -22.05
N TYR A 209 0.75 3.30 -22.54
CA TYR A 209 1.04 3.38 -23.98
C TYR A 209 0.87 2.03 -24.68
N LEU A 210 1.48 0.96 -24.16
CA LEU A 210 1.51 -0.35 -24.82
C LEU A 210 0.13 -1.03 -24.85
N LEU A 211 -0.69 -0.80 -23.83
CA LEU A 211 -2.03 -1.36 -23.73
C LEU A 211 -3.14 -0.36 -24.16
N ASP A 212 -2.78 0.84 -24.63
CA ASP A 212 -3.70 1.94 -24.98
C ASP A 212 -4.71 2.26 -23.86
N LEU A 213 -4.22 2.35 -22.63
CA LEU A 213 -5.03 2.69 -21.45
C LEU A 213 -5.16 4.21 -21.31
N ARG A 214 -6.39 4.69 -21.12
CA ARG A 214 -6.73 6.13 -21.16
C ARG A 214 -7.19 6.70 -19.82
N GLY A 215 -6.96 5.98 -18.72
CA GLY A 215 -7.13 6.49 -17.36
C GLY A 215 -5.91 7.27 -16.84
N PRO A 216 -5.92 7.68 -15.56
CA PRO A 216 -4.75 8.30 -14.91
C PRO A 216 -3.52 7.41 -14.97
N SER A 217 -2.33 7.98 -15.19
CA SER A 217 -1.07 7.24 -15.30
C SER A 217 0.01 7.94 -14.47
N LEU A 218 0.37 7.35 -13.33
CA LEU A 218 1.15 8.01 -12.28
C LEU A 218 2.29 7.12 -11.78
N ALA A 219 3.50 7.68 -11.77
CA ALA A 219 4.61 7.17 -10.97
C ALA A 219 4.64 7.94 -9.64
N ILE A 220 4.68 7.21 -8.52
CA ILE A 220 4.54 7.74 -7.16
C ILE A 220 5.81 7.39 -6.37
N ASP A 221 6.42 8.40 -5.76
CA ASP A 221 7.55 8.24 -4.86
C ASP A 221 7.24 8.86 -3.49
N THR A 222 7.02 7.99 -2.53
CA THR A 222 6.94 8.30 -1.09
C THR A 222 7.85 7.35 -0.31
N ALA A 223 8.97 6.94 -0.92
CA ALA A 223 9.88 5.91 -0.42
C ALA A 223 9.17 4.56 -0.13
N CYS A 224 9.33 4.00 1.08
CA CYS A 224 8.83 2.67 1.43
C CYS A 224 7.29 2.52 1.35
N SER A 225 6.54 3.63 1.41
CA SER A 225 5.08 3.63 1.31
C SER A 225 4.54 3.77 -0.12
N SER A 226 5.41 3.98 -1.11
CA SER A 226 5.03 4.34 -2.49
C SER A 226 3.95 3.45 -3.09
N SER A 227 4.07 2.13 -2.96
CA SER A 227 3.07 1.21 -3.51
C SER A 227 1.73 1.20 -2.76
N LEU A 228 1.69 1.42 -1.45
CA LEU A 228 0.39 1.57 -0.75
C LEU A 228 -0.23 2.94 -1.00
N VAL A 229 0.57 3.99 -1.19
CA VAL A 229 0.06 5.28 -1.67
C VAL A 229 -0.51 5.12 -3.09
N ALA A 230 0.12 4.31 -3.95
CA ALA A 230 -0.43 3.98 -5.27
C ALA A 230 -1.77 3.22 -5.17
N VAL A 231 -1.90 2.25 -4.26
CA VAL A 231 -3.18 1.58 -3.94
C VAL A 231 -4.23 2.57 -3.48
N HIS A 232 -3.90 3.47 -2.55
CA HIS A 232 -4.82 4.51 -2.11
C HIS A 232 -5.29 5.38 -3.27
N GLN A 233 -4.38 5.91 -4.10
CA GLN A 233 -4.74 6.76 -5.24
C GLN A 233 -5.64 6.03 -6.25
N ALA A 234 -5.34 4.75 -6.55
CA ALA A 234 -6.15 3.95 -7.44
C ALA A 234 -7.57 3.70 -6.89
N CYS A 235 -7.70 3.40 -5.61
CA CYS A 235 -9.00 3.27 -4.94
C CYS A 235 -9.81 4.56 -5.06
N GLN A 236 -9.16 5.71 -4.84
CA GLN A 236 -9.82 7.02 -4.96
C GLN A 236 -10.24 7.31 -6.41
N SER A 237 -9.40 7.05 -7.41
CA SER A 237 -9.77 7.21 -8.83
C SER A 237 -10.91 6.27 -9.25
N LEU A 238 -10.92 5.02 -8.80
CA LEU A 238 -12.01 4.07 -9.05
C LEU A 238 -13.33 4.56 -8.41
N ARG A 239 -13.31 4.98 -7.14
CA ARG A 239 -14.50 5.51 -6.43
C ARG A 239 -15.06 6.78 -7.08
N ARG A 240 -14.18 7.64 -7.60
CA ARG A 240 -14.56 8.88 -8.31
C ARG A 240 -14.95 8.66 -9.77
N GLY A 241 -14.82 7.43 -10.28
CA GLY A 241 -15.06 7.13 -11.69
C GLY A 241 -14.04 7.79 -12.62
N GLU A 242 -12.84 8.14 -12.16
CA GLU A 242 -11.72 8.59 -13.00
C GLU A 242 -11.09 7.43 -13.79
N CYS A 243 -11.35 6.19 -13.35
CA CYS A 243 -11.09 4.96 -14.09
C CYS A 243 -12.14 3.88 -13.75
N ASP A 244 -12.23 2.86 -14.59
CA ASP A 244 -13.14 1.71 -14.40
C ASP A 244 -12.39 0.43 -14.01
N GLY A 245 -11.10 0.37 -14.33
CA GLY A 245 -10.14 -0.58 -13.80
C GLY A 245 -8.83 0.14 -13.46
N ALA A 246 -7.99 -0.45 -12.63
CA ALA A 246 -6.68 0.11 -12.29
C ALA A 246 -5.61 -0.96 -12.16
N LEU A 247 -4.52 -0.81 -12.90
CA LEU A 247 -3.27 -1.51 -12.65
C LEU A 247 -2.50 -0.76 -11.57
N VAL A 248 -2.16 -1.46 -10.48
CA VAL A 248 -1.51 -0.85 -9.33
C VAL A 248 -0.36 -1.70 -8.86
N GLY A 249 0.79 -1.09 -8.62
CA GLY A 249 1.95 -1.88 -8.27
C GLY A 249 3.09 -1.09 -7.65
N GLY A 250 4.19 -1.79 -7.47
CA GLY A 250 5.47 -1.19 -7.13
C GLY A 250 6.62 -2.06 -7.61
N VAL A 251 7.74 -1.42 -7.87
CA VAL A 251 8.96 -2.09 -8.31
C VAL A 251 10.18 -1.51 -7.60
N ASN A 252 11.17 -2.38 -7.36
CA ASN A 252 12.46 -2.00 -6.84
C ASN A 252 13.55 -2.95 -7.36
N LEU A 253 14.66 -2.41 -7.85
CA LEU A 253 15.87 -3.17 -8.21
C LEU A 253 17.12 -2.47 -7.69
N ILE A 254 18.17 -3.25 -7.41
CA ILE A 254 19.38 -2.77 -6.74
C ILE A 254 20.58 -2.95 -7.68
N PHE A 255 21.08 -1.83 -8.22
CA PHE A 255 22.32 -1.81 -9.01
C PHE A 255 23.34 -0.80 -8.50
N ASN A 256 22.92 0.25 -7.79
CA ASN A 256 23.82 1.28 -7.27
C ASN A 256 24.26 0.94 -5.83
N PRO A 257 25.55 0.61 -5.59
CA PRO A 257 26.05 0.33 -4.25
C PRO A 257 26.11 1.56 -3.33
N GLU A 258 26.13 2.78 -3.89
CA GLU A 258 26.25 4.02 -3.11
C GLU A 258 25.07 4.20 -2.16
N ILE A 259 23.85 3.88 -2.62
CA ILE A 259 22.63 3.96 -1.80
C ILE A 259 22.69 2.97 -0.65
N THR A 260 23.17 1.75 -0.90
CA THR A 260 23.36 0.76 0.17
C THR A 260 24.38 1.27 1.19
N SER A 261 25.52 1.82 0.74
CA SER A 261 26.52 2.41 1.64
C SER A 261 25.93 3.55 2.48
N ALA A 262 25.14 4.43 1.87
CA ALA A 262 24.47 5.52 2.58
C ALA A 262 23.52 4.99 3.67
N PHE A 263 22.71 3.97 3.37
CA PHE A 263 21.82 3.36 4.35
C PHE A 263 22.57 2.60 5.46
N MET A 264 23.72 1.99 5.16
CA MET A 264 24.59 1.41 6.19
C MET A 264 25.14 2.49 7.12
N GLN A 265 25.65 3.60 6.57
CA GLN A 265 26.14 4.73 7.37
C GLN A 265 25.03 5.40 8.20
N ALA A 266 23.81 5.40 7.69
CA ALA A 266 22.63 5.85 8.42
C ALA A 266 22.13 4.86 9.49
N GLY A 267 22.77 3.69 9.65
CA GLY A 267 22.39 2.67 10.63
C GLY A 267 21.05 1.98 10.32
N MET A 268 20.64 1.97 9.05
CA MET A 268 19.36 1.40 8.63
C MET A 268 19.44 -0.10 8.32
N LEU A 269 20.63 -0.62 8.00
CA LEU A 269 20.81 -1.99 7.52
C LEU A 269 21.33 -2.94 8.59
N ALA A 270 20.73 -4.12 8.67
CA ALA A 270 21.16 -5.20 9.55
C ALA A 270 22.49 -5.80 9.10
N ALA A 271 23.42 -6.04 10.02
CA ALA A 271 24.76 -6.54 9.69
C ALA A 271 24.74 -7.97 9.14
N ASP A 272 23.78 -8.80 9.60
CA ASP A 272 23.57 -10.16 9.12
C ASP A 272 22.64 -10.23 7.90
N GLY A 273 22.14 -9.08 7.43
CA GLY A 273 21.25 -8.99 6.29
C GLY A 273 19.85 -9.54 6.52
N ARG A 274 19.34 -9.61 7.76
CA ARG A 274 17.98 -10.12 8.03
C ARG A 274 17.08 -9.07 8.67
N CYS A 275 15.84 -8.97 8.17
CA CYS A 275 14.77 -8.24 8.86
C CYS A 275 14.26 -9.07 10.04
N LYS A 276 14.83 -8.86 11.23
CA LYS A 276 14.48 -9.59 12.45
C LYS A 276 13.30 -8.94 13.19
N SER A 277 12.22 -8.69 12.46
CA SER A 277 11.11 -7.85 12.94
C SER A 277 10.51 -8.37 14.24
N PHE A 278 10.39 -7.48 15.21
CA PHE A 278 9.90 -7.66 16.58
C PHE A 278 10.81 -8.47 17.52
N ASP A 279 11.96 -8.95 17.04
CA ASP A 279 12.93 -9.69 17.84
C ASP A 279 13.86 -8.77 18.64
N ALA A 280 14.37 -9.22 19.78
CA ALA A 280 15.31 -8.49 20.61
C ALA A 280 16.64 -8.17 19.90
N ARG A 281 16.96 -8.88 18.81
CA ARG A 281 18.17 -8.67 18.00
C ARG A 281 17.93 -7.73 16.81
N ALA A 282 16.73 -7.14 16.67
CA ALA A 282 16.41 -6.17 15.62
C ALA A 282 17.45 -5.03 15.57
N ASP A 283 18.20 -4.95 14.47
CA ASP A 283 19.33 -4.02 14.25
C ASP A 283 19.27 -3.31 12.89
N GLY A 284 18.18 -3.45 12.15
CA GLY A 284 18.01 -2.89 10.80
C GLY A 284 17.25 -3.83 9.87
N TYR A 285 17.13 -3.41 8.60
CA TYR A 285 16.53 -4.21 7.54
C TYR A 285 17.59 -4.68 6.52
N VAL A 286 17.18 -5.53 5.58
CA VAL A 286 17.98 -5.86 4.39
C VAL A 286 17.27 -5.36 3.14
N ARG A 287 18.01 -4.73 2.23
CA ARG A 287 17.45 -4.27 0.95
C ARG A 287 17.06 -5.47 0.09
N SER A 288 16.03 -5.30 -0.73
CA SER A 288 15.52 -6.36 -1.57
C SER A 288 14.91 -5.85 -2.87
N GLU A 289 14.89 -6.71 -3.87
CA GLU A 289 14.37 -6.51 -5.20
C GLU A 289 12.99 -7.13 -5.36
N GLY A 290 12.19 -6.59 -6.26
CA GLY A 290 10.95 -7.22 -6.67
C GLY A 290 10.00 -6.29 -7.40
N ALA A 291 9.01 -6.90 -8.03
CA ALA A 291 7.89 -6.21 -8.67
C ALA A 291 6.58 -6.90 -8.30
N GLY A 292 5.57 -6.13 -7.96
CA GLY A 292 4.20 -6.62 -7.81
C GLY A 292 3.23 -5.70 -8.54
N MET A 293 2.28 -6.30 -9.25
CA MET A 293 1.19 -5.61 -9.93
C MET A 293 -0.12 -6.30 -9.59
N VAL A 294 -1.14 -5.51 -9.30
CA VAL A 294 -2.50 -5.98 -9.07
C VAL A 294 -3.47 -5.27 -9.99
N TYR A 295 -4.53 -5.97 -10.38
CA TYR A 295 -5.63 -5.37 -11.12
C TYR A 295 -6.84 -5.19 -10.21
N LEU A 296 -7.31 -3.94 -10.12
CA LEU A 296 -8.37 -3.50 -9.22
C LEU A 296 -9.57 -2.98 -10.00
N MET A 297 -10.77 -3.25 -9.49
CA MET A 297 -12.04 -2.76 -10.03
C MET A 297 -12.99 -2.41 -8.88
N ARG A 298 -14.02 -1.59 -9.12
CA ARG A 298 -15.11 -1.46 -8.15
C ARG A 298 -15.76 -2.84 -7.98
N LEU A 299 -16.08 -3.22 -6.74
CA LEU A 299 -16.61 -4.56 -6.42
C LEU A 299 -17.87 -4.88 -7.24
N ALA A 300 -18.79 -3.90 -7.37
CA ALA A 300 -20.01 -4.06 -8.14
C ALA A 300 -19.73 -4.35 -9.62
N ASP A 301 -18.73 -3.68 -10.21
CA ASP A 301 -18.34 -3.90 -11.61
C ASP A 301 -17.68 -5.26 -11.81
N ALA A 302 -16.80 -5.65 -10.87
CA ALA A 302 -16.17 -6.96 -10.88
C ALA A 302 -17.22 -8.09 -10.82
N GLN A 303 -18.22 -7.96 -9.95
CA GLN A 303 -19.33 -8.90 -9.84
C GLN A 303 -20.20 -8.94 -11.10
N CYS A 304 -20.55 -7.76 -11.64
CA CYS A 304 -21.36 -7.63 -12.86
C CYS A 304 -20.66 -8.29 -14.06
N GLN A 305 -19.35 -8.12 -14.17
CA GLN A 305 -18.54 -8.68 -15.25
C GLN A 305 -18.08 -10.12 -15.00
N GLY A 306 -18.36 -10.69 -13.82
CA GLY A 306 -18.03 -12.06 -13.47
C GLY A 306 -16.53 -12.31 -13.23
N HIS A 307 -15.78 -11.27 -12.83
CA HIS A 307 -14.36 -11.42 -12.50
C HIS A 307 -14.16 -12.20 -11.20
N PRO A 308 -13.06 -12.98 -11.09
CA PRO A 308 -12.68 -13.60 -9.82
C PRO A 308 -12.38 -12.50 -8.79
N ILE A 309 -12.78 -12.71 -7.54
CA ILE A 309 -12.50 -11.77 -6.43
C ILE A 309 -11.59 -12.49 -5.44
N ILE A 310 -10.34 -12.06 -5.37
CA ILE A 310 -9.33 -12.64 -4.47
C ILE A 310 -9.51 -12.07 -3.06
N ALA A 311 -9.68 -10.75 -2.98
CA ALA A 311 -9.91 -9.99 -1.75
C ALA A 311 -10.62 -8.66 -2.08
N VAL A 312 -11.05 -7.94 -1.03
CA VAL A 312 -11.72 -6.64 -1.17
C VAL A 312 -11.02 -5.60 -0.29
N ILE A 313 -10.65 -4.47 -0.88
CA ILE A 313 -10.17 -3.29 -0.17
C ILE A 313 -11.39 -2.53 0.33
N ARG A 314 -11.55 -2.50 1.66
CA ARG A 314 -12.65 -1.80 2.33
C ARG A 314 -12.36 -0.32 2.51
N GLY A 315 -11.13 0.01 2.91
CA GLY A 315 -10.69 1.39 3.05
C GLY A 315 -9.18 1.54 3.09
N SER A 316 -8.72 2.77 2.97
CA SER A 316 -7.29 3.13 3.00
C SER A 316 -7.11 4.57 3.45
N ALA A 317 -5.94 4.91 3.99
CA ALA A 317 -5.61 6.29 4.36
C ALA A 317 -4.12 6.56 4.12
N VAL A 318 -3.77 7.82 3.91
CA VAL A 318 -2.39 8.28 3.81
C VAL A 318 -2.22 9.52 4.67
N ASN A 319 -1.13 9.61 5.44
CA ASN A 319 -0.80 10.84 6.17
C ASN A 319 0.72 11.10 6.22
N GLN A 320 1.11 12.12 6.99
CA GLN A 320 2.50 12.49 7.22
C GLN A 320 2.80 12.58 8.71
N ASP A 321 4.03 12.21 9.09
CA ASP A 321 4.57 12.31 10.44
C ASP A 321 4.65 13.77 10.94
N GLY A 322 4.78 14.72 10.00
CA GLY A 322 4.98 16.13 10.31
C GLY A 322 6.32 16.37 10.98
N ARG A 323 6.37 17.26 11.98
CA ARG A 323 7.59 17.50 12.76
C ARG A 323 7.76 16.40 13.82
N SER A 324 8.63 15.43 13.56
CA SER A 324 9.02 14.36 14.49
C SER A 324 10.43 14.59 15.07
N ASN A 325 11.00 13.57 15.74
CA ASN A 325 12.33 13.63 16.38
C ASN A 325 13.52 13.60 15.39
N GLY A 326 13.25 13.74 14.10
CA GLY A 326 14.23 13.74 13.01
C GLY A 326 13.52 13.40 11.71
N LEU A 327 14.03 13.85 10.57
CA LEU A 327 13.37 13.64 9.28
C LEU A 327 13.05 12.16 9.00
N THR A 328 13.92 11.26 9.47
CA THR A 328 13.81 9.81 9.28
C THR A 328 13.28 9.06 10.50
N ALA A 329 12.93 9.77 11.58
CA ALA A 329 12.41 9.16 12.80
C ALA A 329 10.88 8.97 12.69
N PRO A 330 10.36 7.75 12.90
CA PRO A 330 8.93 7.47 12.79
C PRO A 330 8.12 8.16 13.90
N ASN A 331 6.85 8.46 13.62
CA ASN A 331 5.94 9.07 14.58
C ASN A 331 4.74 8.16 14.93
N GLY A 332 4.77 7.54 16.12
CA GLY A 332 3.71 6.65 16.59
C GLY A 332 2.31 7.28 16.63
N ALA A 333 2.19 8.58 16.95
CA ALA A 333 0.91 9.26 16.93
C ALA A 333 0.37 9.46 15.50
N ALA A 334 1.25 9.66 14.51
CA ALA A 334 0.85 9.71 13.11
C ALA A 334 0.42 8.33 12.60
N GLN A 335 1.11 7.26 13.00
CA GLN A 335 0.71 5.88 12.72
C GLN A 335 -0.67 5.56 13.30
N GLN A 336 -0.94 5.92 14.56
CA GLN A 336 -2.28 5.76 15.15
C GLN A 336 -3.35 6.50 14.34
N ARG A 337 -3.08 7.74 13.91
CA ARG A 337 -4.02 8.53 13.10
C ARG A 337 -4.31 7.90 11.74
N VAL A 338 -3.29 7.40 11.03
CA VAL A 338 -3.52 6.77 9.71
C VAL A 338 -4.28 5.46 9.84
N ILE A 339 -4.00 4.66 10.88
CA ILE A 339 -4.74 3.41 11.15
C ILE A 339 -6.21 3.73 11.45
N ARG A 340 -6.50 4.70 12.34
CA ARG A 340 -7.88 5.11 12.65
C ARG A 340 -8.61 5.65 11.41
N ALA A 341 -7.93 6.44 10.57
CA ALA A 341 -8.50 6.96 9.33
C ALA A 341 -8.82 5.83 8.32
N ALA A 342 -7.96 4.83 8.20
CA ALA A 342 -8.20 3.68 7.32
C ALA A 342 -9.38 2.82 7.81
N LEU A 343 -9.49 2.59 9.12
CA LEU A 343 -10.64 1.90 9.72
C LEU A 343 -11.95 2.67 9.51
N GLN A 344 -11.90 4.00 9.68
CA GLN A 344 -13.05 4.86 9.43
C GLN A 344 -13.48 4.83 7.96
N ASP A 345 -12.54 4.93 7.01
CA ASP A 345 -12.83 4.82 5.57
C ASP A 345 -13.40 3.44 5.21
N ALA A 346 -12.97 2.39 5.91
CA ALA A 346 -13.44 1.02 5.72
C ALA A 346 -14.82 0.73 6.32
N GLY A 347 -15.25 1.52 7.30
CA GLY A 347 -16.39 1.21 8.15
C GLY A 347 -16.22 -0.13 8.87
N VAL A 348 -15.02 -0.35 9.44
CA VAL A 348 -14.64 -1.59 10.13
C VAL A 348 -14.18 -1.24 11.54
N GLU A 349 -14.68 -1.96 12.54
CA GLU A 349 -14.29 -1.75 13.92
C GLU A 349 -12.88 -2.29 14.18
N PRO A 350 -12.07 -1.64 15.05
CA PRO A 350 -10.71 -2.08 15.32
C PRO A 350 -10.61 -3.52 15.84
N THR A 351 -11.65 -4.02 16.51
CA THR A 351 -11.75 -5.39 17.07
C THR A 351 -11.99 -6.45 15.99
N GLU A 352 -12.47 -6.07 14.80
CA GLU A 352 -12.73 -7.00 13.69
C GLU A 352 -11.45 -7.36 12.90
N ILE A 353 -10.37 -6.59 13.06
CA ILE A 353 -9.10 -6.86 12.38
C ILE A 353 -8.45 -8.13 12.96
N GLY A 354 -8.36 -9.19 12.18
CA GLY A 354 -7.79 -10.47 12.60
C GLY A 354 -6.28 -10.59 12.34
N TYR A 355 -5.75 -9.80 11.40
CA TYR A 355 -4.34 -9.83 11.01
C TYR A 355 -3.84 -8.45 10.60
N VAL A 356 -2.60 -8.14 10.93
CA VAL A 356 -1.89 -6.97 10.42
C VAL A 356 -0.58 -7.42 9.79
N GLU A 357 -0.44 -7.11 8.51
CA GLU A 357 0.83 -7.10 7.81
C GLU A 357 1.52 -5.76 8.08
N ALA A 358 2.47 -5.79 9.00
CA ALA A 358 3.17 -4.62 9.48
C ALA A 358 4.18 -4.06 8.46
N HIS A 359 4.54 -2.80 8.66
CA HIS A 359 5.75 -2.25 8.06
C HIS A 359 6.98 -3.02 8.56
N GLY A 360 7.12 -3.26 9.86
CA GLY A 360 7.97 -4.30 10.47
C GLY A 360 9.37 -4.42 9.87
N THR A 361 10.17 -3.36 9.92
CA THR A 361 11.50 -3.34 9.30
C THR A 361 12.58 -4.07 10.10
N GLY A 362 12.32 -4.45 11.36
CA GLY A 362 13.39 -5.03 12.18
C GLY A 362 14.34 -3.98 12.72
N THR A 363 13.87 -2.74 12.88
CA THR A 363 14.66 -1.66 13.48
C THR A 363 14.38 -1.59 14.98
N SER A 364 15.43 -1.36 15.77
CA SER A 364 15.34 -1.30 17.24
C SER A 364 14.36 -0.24 17.75
N LEU A 365 14.22 0.88 17.03
CA LEU A 365 13.31 1.98 17.35
C LEU A 365 11.93 1.85 16.68
N GLY A 366 11.90 1.44 15.40
CA GLY A 366 10.66 1.42 14.62
C GLY A 366 9.67 0.35 15.07
N ASP A 367 10.16 -0.86 15.35
CA ASP A 367 9.29 -1.98 15.73
C ASP A 367 8.49 -1.70 17.03
N PRO A 368 9.10 -1.17 18.13
CA PRO A 368 8.33 -0.78 19.31
C PRO A 368 7.30 0.32 19.06
N ILE A 369 7.62 1.30 18.21
CA ILE A 369 6.71 2.40 17.87
C ILE A 369 5.49 1.88 17.12
N GLU A 370 5.71 1.03 16.11
CA GLU A 370 4.64 0.44 15.32
C GLU A 370 3.74 -0.47 16.16
N VAL A 371 4.33 -1.36 16.96
CA VAL A 371 3.53 -2.24 17.81
C VAL A 371 2.75 -1.43 18.85
N HIS A 372 3.33 -0.38 19.42
CA HIS A 372 2.59 0.51 20.31
C HIS A 372 1.41 1.19 19.61
N ALA A 373 1.61 1.73 18.40
CA ALA A 373 0.56 2.35 17.62
C ALA A 373 -0.60 1.38 17.31
N LEU A 374 -0.28 0.16 16.87
CA LEU A 374 -1.26 -0.89 16.63
C LEU A 374 -2.03 -1.26 17.90
N LYS A 375 -1.32 -1.44 19.02
CA LYS A 375 -1.95 -1.75 20.31
C LYS A 375 -2.95 -0.67 20.73
N SER A 376 -2.57 0.60 20.58
CA SER A 376 -3.39 1.75 20.97
C SER A 376 -4.64 1.95 20.12
N VAL A 377 -4.73 1.31 18.94
CA VAL A 377 -5.91 1.42 18.06
C VAL A 377 -6.71 0.13 18.04
N LEU A 378 -6.07 -1.03 17.88
CA LEU A 378 -6.74 -2.29 17.58
C LEU A 378 -7.16 -3.10 18.80
N LEU A 379 -6.61 -2.79 19.97
CA LEU A 379 -6.86 -3.57 21.19
C LEU A 379 -7.75 -2.85 22.20
N GLU A 380 -8.18 -1.63 21.88
CA GLU A 380 -9.26 -0.96 22.60
C GLU A 380 -10.51 -1.86 22.53
N ASP A 381 -11.04 -2.24 23.69
CA ASP A 381 -12.19 -3.15 23.85
C ASP A 381 -12.05 -4.56 23.24
N ARG A 382 -10.83 -4.98 22.87
CA ARG A 382 -10.57 -6.33 22.35
C ARG A 382 -10.37 -7.33 23.48
N THR A 383 -11.09 -8.45 23.42
CA THR A 383 -10.99 -9.54 24.38
C THR A 383 -9.90 -10.56 23.99
N ALA A 384 -9.44 -11.35 24.96
CA ALA A 384 -8.32 -12.29 24.77
C ALA A 384 -8.64 -13.46 23.82
N ASP A 385 -9.92 -13.77 23.63
CA ASP A 385 -10.46 -14.81 22.73
C ASP A 385 -10.57 -14.35 21.27
N GLN A 386 -10.30 -13.08 20.97
CA GLN A 386 -10.28 -12.51 19.61
C GLN A 386 -8.88 -12.03 19.25
N PRO A 387 -7.90 -12.92 19.02
CA PRO A 387 -6.53 -12.52 18.77
C PRO A 387 -6.40 -11.71 17.47
N CYS A 388 -5.56 -10.67 17.52
CA CYS A 388 -5.05 -10.03 16.31
C CYS A 388 -3.66 -10.58 16.05
N TRP A 389 -3.45 -11.17 14.88
CA TRP A 389 -2.14 -11.62 14.46
C TRP A 389 -1.33 -10.48 13.85
N LEU A 390 -0.02 -10.49 14.07
CA LEU A 390 0.93 -9.51 13.57
C LEU A 390 2.07 -10.24 12.87
N GLY A 391 2.36 -9.88 11.63
CA GLY A 391 3.50 -10.42 10.90
C GLY A 391 4.03 -9.42 9.87
N THR A 392 5.12 -9.79 9.20
CA THR A 392 5.61 -9.04 8.05
C THR A 392 6.34 -9.94 7.06
N VAL A 393 6.07 -9.71 5.78
CA VAL A 393 6.70 -10.35 4.63
C VAL A 393 8.21 -10.08 4.58
N LYS A 394 8.66 -8.98 5.19
CA LYS A 394 10.07 -8.57 5.16
C LYS A 394 10.97 -9.59 5.84
N SER A 395 10.45 -10.39 6.76
CA SER A 395 11.19 -11.49 7.38
C SER A 395 11.51 -12.62 6.39
N ASN A 396 10.74 -12.78 5.32
CA ASN A 396 10.97 -13.78 4.26
C ASN A 396 11.81 -13.26 3.11
N ILE A 397 11.47 -12.07 2.60
CA ILE A 397 12.00 -11.57 1.32
C ILE A 397 12.77 -10.26 1.46
N GLY A 398 12.97 -9.74 2.68
CA GLY A 398 13.64 -8.46 2.90
C GLY A 398 12.75 -7.25 2.62
N HIS A 399 13.33 -6.06 2.64
CA HIS A 399 12.62 -4.82 2.39
C HIS A 399 12.72 -4.41 0.92
N LEU A 400 11.60 -4.55 0.20
CA LEU A 400 11.51 -4.22 -1.23
C LEU A 400 11.30 -2.72 -1.51
N GLU A 401 11.66 -1.85 -0.56
CA GLU A 401 11.59 -0.38 -0.70
C GLU A 401 10.25 0.10 -1.30
N ALA A 402 10.23 0.70 -2.49
CA ALA A 402 9.00 1.17 -3.14
C ALA A 402 7.96 0.06 -3.40
N ALA A 403 8.39 -1.19 -3.58
CA ALA A 403 7.55 -2.36 -3.76
C ALA A 403 7.20 -3.10 -2.45
N ALA A 404 7.66 -2.61 -1.28
CA ALA A 404 7.42 -3.28 0.00
C ALA A 404 5.93 -3.34 0.37
N GLY A 405 5.20 -2.26 0.10
CA GLY A 405 3.77 -2.16 0.32
C GLY A 405 2.98 -3.19 -0.47
N ILE A 406 3.22 -3.27 -1.80
CA ILE A 406 2.50 -4.22 -2.66
C ILE A 406 2.81 -5.68 -2.33
N ALA A 407 4.04 -6.00 -1.91
CA ALA A 407 4.39 -7.36 -1.46
C ALA A 407 3.61 -7.76 -0.19
N GLY A 408 3.49 -6.84 0.78
CA GLY A 408 2.66 -7.03 1.96
C GLY A 408 1.18 -7.15 1.62
N PHE A 409 0.68 -6.30 0.71
CA PHE A 409 -0.70 -6.36 0.22
C PHE A 409 -1.05 -7.70 -0.44
N ILE A 410 -0.19 -8.19 -1.33
CA ILE A 410 -0.37 -9.49 -2.00
C ILE A 410 -0.34 -10.63 -0.98
N LYS A 411 0.62 -10.64 -0.04
CA LYS A 411 0.65 -11.64 1.04
C LYS A 411 -0.65 -11.64 1.83
N THR A 412 -1.14 -10.48 2.24
CA THR A 412 -2.37 -10.35 3.03
C THR A 412 -3.60 -10.82 2.27
N ALA A 413 -3.72 -10.48 0.98
CA ALA A 413 -4.79 -10.99 0.13
C ALA A 413 -4.74 -12.51 0.02
N LEU A 414 -3.55 -13.11 -0.11
CA LEU A 414 -3.38 -14.57 -0.14
C LEU A 414 -3.69 -15.21 1.21
N CYS A 415 -3.35 -14.58 2.34
CA CYS A 415 -3.74 -15.05 3.68
C CYS A 415 -5.27 -15.14 3.82
N LEU A 416 -5.99 -14.11 3.36
CA LEU A 416 -7.46 -14.09 3.34
C LEU A 416 -8.02 -15.18 2.40
N HIS A 417 -7.46 -15.28 1.19
CA HIS A 417 -7.91 -16.23 0.18
C HIS A 417 -7.74 -17.70 0.62
N HIS A 418 -6.64 -18.01 1.31
CA HIS A 418 -6.34 -19.37 1.77
C HIS A 418 -6.80 -19.67 3.21
N GLY A 419 -7.29 -18.67 3.96
CA GLY A 419 -7.68 -18.84 5.36
C GLY A 419 -6.52 -19.27 6.27
N GLN A 420 -5.32 -18.76 6.00
CA GLN A 420 -4.09 -19.14 6.71
C GLN A 420 -3.17 -17.94 6.90
N ILE A 421 -2.45 -17.91 8.03
CA ILE A 421 -1.39 -16.93 8.28
C ILE A 421 -0.05 -17.66 8.34
N PRO A 422 0.91 -17.32 7.45
CA PRO A 422 2.27 -17.84 7.50
C PRO A 422 3.01 -17.48 8.79
N ARG A 423 4.01 -18.29 9.17
CA ARG A 423 4.87 -17.98 10.33
C ARG A 423 5.73 -16.72 10.06
N GLN A 424 5.99 -15.96 11.12
CA GLN A 424 7.00 -14.90 11.15
C GLN A 424 8.39 -15.53 11.28
N LEU A 425 9.33 -15.16 10.41
CA LEU A 425 10.70 -15.64 10.51
C LEU A 425 11.52 -14.81 11.51
N HIS A 426 12.64 -15.41 11.93
CA HIS A 426 13.68 -14.79 12.78
C HIS A 426 13.27 -14.35 14.18
N LEU A 427 12.04 -14.60 14.61
CA LEU A 427 11.61 -14.35 15.98
C LEU A 427 12.04 -15.49 16.92
N GLN A 428 12.99 -15.19 17.81
CA GLN A 428 13.46 -16.04 18.90
C GLN A 428 13.04 -15.48 20.25
N ASN A 429 13.27 -14.19 20.49
CA ASN A 429 12.90 -13.49 21.72
C ASN A 429 12.27 -12.16 21.36
N ILE A 430 11.11 -11.84 21.94
CA ILE A 430 10.46 -10.55 21.72
C ILE A 430 11.36 -9.41 22.20
N ASN A 431 11.43 -8.33 21.41
CA ASN A 431 12.12 -7.10 21.81
C ASN A 431 11.60 -6.60 23.17
N PRO A 432 12.46 -6.36 24.18
CA PRO A 432 12.04 -5.99 25.53
C PRO A 432 11.27 -4.66 25.60
N HIS A 433 11.37 -3.81 24.58
CA HIS A 433 10.57 -2.59 24.45
C HIS A 433 9.15 -2.86 23.94
N ILE A 434 8.86 -4.07 23.46
CA ILE A 434 7.55 -4.52 23.01
C ILE A 434 6.89 -5.36 24.11
N LYS A 435 5.81 -4.85 24.69
CA LYS A 435 5.02 -5.56 25.72
C LYS A 435 3.83 -6.28 25.10
N LEU A 436 3.96 -7.57 24.78
CA LEU A 436 2.85 -8.40 24.27
C LEU A 436 2.12 -9.21 25.35
N SER A 437 2.75 -9.44 26.51
CA SER A 437 2.14 -10.15 27.64
C SER A 437 0.81 -9.50 28.00
N GLU A 438 -0.21 -10.33 28.26
CA GLU A 438 -1.55 -9.90 28.68
C GLU A 438 -2.33 -9.06 27.64
N THR A 439 -1.86 -9.01 26.40
CA THR A 439 -2.61 -8.42 25.27
C THR A 439 -3.24 -9.50 24.40
N PRO A 440 -4.20 -9.21 23.52
CA PRO A 440 -4.64 -10.13 22.46
C PRO A 440 -3.81 -10.09 21.17
N LEU A 441 -2.73 -9.32 21.10
CA LEU A 441 -1.85 -9.26 19.92
C LEU A 441 -0.85 -10.42 19.93
N ARG A 442 -0.73 -11.16 18.82
CA ARG A 442 0.09 -12.38 18.72
C ARG A 442 0.96 -12.34 17.46
N ILE A 443 2.15 -12.94 17.54
CA ILE A 443 3.02 -13.11 16.37
C ILE A 443 3.09 -14.62 16.06
N PRO A 444 2.79 -15.05 14.82
CA PRO A 444 2.70 -16.48 14.48
C PRO A 444 4.10 -17.10 14.40
N THR A 445 4.40 -18.11 15.23
CA THR A 445 5.66 -18.87 15.16
C THR A 445 5.54 -20.16 14.32
N SER A 446 4.31 -20.54 13.99
CA SER A 446 3.95 -21.59 13.04
C SER A 446 2.77 -21.11 12.17
N VAL A 447 2.50 -21.79 11.07
CA VAL A 447 1.32 -21.49 10.24
C VAL A 447 0.05 -21.61 11.09
N GLN A 448 -0.76 -20.55 11.09
CA GLN A 448 -2.04 -20.52 11.80
C GLN A 448 -3.17 -20.70 10.79
N ALA A 449 -4.16 -21.53 11.12
CA ALA A 449 -5.46 -21.39 10.48
C ALA A 449 -6.04 -20.03 10.88
N TRP A 450 -6.56 -19.29 9.91
CA TRP A 450 -7.11 -17.96 10.13
C TRP A 450 -8.50 -17.92 9.51
N PRO A 451 -9.49 -17.51 10.30
CA PRO A 451 -10.82 -18.06 10.17
C PRO A 451 -11.41 -17.70 8.81
N LEU A 452 -12.25 -18.59 8.27
CA LEU A 452 -13.48 -18.24 7.54
C LEU A 452 -14.41 -19.48 7.44
N PRO A 453 -15.45 -19.60 8.31
CA PRO A 453 -16.68 -20.26 7.81
C PRO A 453 -17.96 -19.42 7.72
N ASP A 454 -18.26 -18.45 8.61
CA ASP A 454 -19.57 -17.73 8.59
C ASP A 454 -19.49 -16.20 8.85
N GLY A 455 -18.53 -15.50 8.23
CA GLY A 455 -18.45 -14.03 8.31
C GLY A 455 -17.21 -13.46 7.61
N PRO A 456 -17.12 -12.15 7.33
CA PRO A 456 -15.94 -11.56 6.70
C PRO A 456 -14.73 -11.59 7.65
N SER A 457 -13.53 -11.79 7.10
CA SER A 457 -12.26 -11.58 7.81
C SER A 457 -11.56 -10.35 7.30
N TYR A 458 -11.02 -9.57 8.23
CA TYR A 458 -10.38 -8.30 7.92
C TYR A 458 -8.91 -8.32 8.30
N ALA A 459 -8.08 -7.73 7.44
CA ALA A 459 -6.68 -7.47 7.73
C ALA A 459 -6.30 -6.03 7.40
N GLY A 460 -5.30 -5.53 8.13
CA GLY A 460 -4.60 -4.28 7.82
C GLY A 460 -3.26 -4.56 7.13
N VAL A 461 -2.80 -3.61 6.32
CA VAL A 461 -1.46 -3.58 5.74
C VAL A 461 -0.88 -2.20 5.99
N SER A 462 0.30 -2.11 6.58
CA SER A 462 0.95 -0.84 6.90
C SER A 462 2.24 -0.68 6.11
N SER A 463 2.52 0.53 5.61
CA SER A 463 3.85 0.90 5.13
C SER A 463 4.20 2.34 5.45
N PHE A 464 5.36 2.54 6.09
CA PHE A 464 5.82 3.84 6.56
C PHE A 464 7.09 4.24 5.82
N GLY A 465 7.02 5.29 5.02
CA GLY A 465 8.17 5.82 4.27
C GLY A 465 9.15 6.51 5.22
N PHE A 466 10.46 6.34 4.98
CA PHE A 466 11.47 7.00 5.82
C PHE A 466 11.40 8.55 5.75
N GLY A 467 10.71 9.13 4.77
CA GLY A 467 10.40 10.57 4.71
C GLY A 467 9.15 10.99 5.48
N GLY A 468 8.53 10.09 6.24
CA GLY A 468 7.38 10.34 7.12
C GLY A 468 5.99 10.12 6.48
N VAL A 469 5.90 9.76 5.19
CA VAL A 469 4.60 9.44 4.55
C VAL A 469 4.16 8.04 4.96
N ASN A 470 3.02 7.94 5.65
CA ASN A 470 2.44 6.69 6.13
C ASN A 470 1.24 6.30 5.27
N ALA A 471 1.08 5.01 4.99
CA ALA A 471 -0.04 4.44 4.28
C ALA A 471 -0.51 3.12 4.92
#